data_AF-A0A948UYY4-F1
#
_entry.id   AF-A0A948UYY4-F1
#
_cell.length_a   1.000
_cell.length_b   1.000
_cell.length_c   1.000
_cell.angle_alpha   90.00
_cell.angle_beta   90.00
_cell.angle_gamma   90.00
#
_symmetry.space_group_name_H-M   'P 1'
#
loop_
_entity.id
_entity.type
_entity.pdbx_description
1 polymer ?
#
loop_
_entity_poly.entity_id
_entity_poly.type
_entity_poly.pdbx_seq_one_letter_code
_entity_poly.pdbx_strand_id
1 'polypeptide(L)' 'LIRDGDRIAIDVSNRRIDVDADLAKRRADFVPRSIRPAHGVFAKYRASVASAAQGAVTIPDPPPVQRPAETKAHSAREDA' A
#
# COMPACT_ATOMS: atom_id res chain seq x y z
N LEU A 1 -3.47 11.98 -1.72
CA LEU A 1 -2.54 12.90 -1.01
C LEU A 1 -1.38 13.32 -1.90
N ILE A 2 -0.80 12.38 -2.64
CA ILE A 2 0.09 12.67 -3.77
C ILE A 2 -0.62 13.57 -4.79
N ARG A 3 0.15 14.46 -5.41
CA ARG A 3 -0.26 15.42 -6.43
C ARG A 3 0.75 15.38 -7.58
N ASP A 4 0.34 15.84 -8.76
CA ASP A 4 1.24 15.94 -9.92
C ASP A 4 2.41 16.86 -9.60
N GLY A 5 3.62 16.44 -10.00
CA GLY A 5 4.87 17.13 -9.70
C GLY A 5 5.55 16.72 -8.38
N ASP A 6 4.90 15.95 -7.51
CA ASP A 6 5.57 15.37 -6.33
C ASP A 6 6.67 14.40 -6.79
N ARG A 7 7.87 14.52 -6.20
CA ARG A 7 8.98 13.62 -6.50
C ARG A 7 8.82 12.32 -5.71
N ILE A 8 8.75 11.20 -6.42
CA ILE A 8 8.70 9.85 -5.83
C ILE A 8 10.07 9.20 -5.98
N ALA A 9 10.61 8.66 -4.89
CA ALA A 9 11.82 7.85 -4.89
C ALA A 9 11.46 6.38 -4.70
N ILE A 10 11.92 5.53 -5.61
CA ILE A 10 11.79 4.07 -5.52
C ILE A 10 13.18 3.51 -5.30
N ASP A 11 13.41 2.96 -4.12
CA ASP A 11 14.67 2.35 -3.73
C ASP A 11 14.45 0.85 -3.54
N VAL A 12 14.82 0.09 -4.58
CA VAL A 12 14.64 -1.37 -4.60
C VAL A 12 15.58 -2.04 -3.60
N SER A 13 16.83 -1.57 -3.51
CA SER A 13 17.86 -2.13 -2.64
C SER A 13 17.46 -2.06 -1.16
N ASN A 14 16.92 -0.92 -0.74
CA ASN A 14 16.45 -0.71 0.63
C ASN A 14 14.96 -1.03 0.83
N ARG A 15 14.27 -1.53 -0.22
CA ARG A 15 12.85 -1.91 -0.21
C ARG A 15 11.93 -0.76 0.25
N ARG A 16 12.19 0.45 -0.24
CA ARG A 16 11.48 1.67 0.14
C ARG A 16 10.83 2.36 -1.06
N ILE A 17 9.69 2.99 -0.77
CA ILE A 17 9.04 3.94 -1.68
C ILE A 17 8.74 5.18 -0.84
N ASP A 18 9.35 6.29 -1.22
CA ASP A 18 9.24 7.57 -0.52
C ASP A 18 8.67 8.64 -1.46
N VAL A 19 8.08 9.68 -0.88
CA VAL A 19 7.68 10.88 -1.61
C VAL A 19 8.21 12.10 -0.89
N ASP A 20 8.77 13.03 -1.67
CA ASP A 20 9.18 14.34 -1.19
C ASP A 20 7.95 15.28 -1.16
N ALA A 21 7.10 15.09 -0.15
CA ALA A 21 5.91 15.90 0.07
C ALA A 21 5.48 15.86 1.54
N ASP A 22 4.99 17.00 2.06
CA ASP A 22 4.33 17.06 3.36
C ASP A 22 2.91 16.46 3.28
N LEU A 23 2.82 15.15 3.42
CA LEU A 23 1.55 14.43 3.41
C LEU A 23 0.70 14.68 4.66
N ALA A 24 1.32 15.02 5.79
CA ALA A 24 0.61 15.27 7.04
C ALA A 24 -0.24 16.53 6.94
N LYS A 25 0.37 17.63 6.46
CA LYS A 25 -0.35 18.88 6.17
C LYS A 25 -1.47 18.68 5.15
N ARG A 26 -1.18 17.96 4.06
CA ARG A 26 -2.19 17.69 3.00
C ARG A 26 -3.33 16.79 3.46
N ARG A 27 -3.14 15.99 4.51
CA ARG A 27 -4.18 15.09 5.04
C ARG A 27 -5.29 15.86 5.75
N ALA A 28 -4.99 17.02 6.34
CA ALA A 28 -6.00 17.85 7.00
C ALA A 28 -7.14 18.26 6.04
N ASP A 29 -6.80 18.57 4.79
CA ASP A 29 -7.76 19.00 3.76
C ASP A 29 -8.28 17.85 2.89
N PHE A 30 -7.89 16.60 3.18
CA PHE A 30 -8.20 15.48 2.30
C PHE A 30 -9.66 15.04 2.46
N VAL A 31 -10.44 15.24 1.41
CA VAL A 31 -11.78 14.67 1.27
C VAL A 31 -11.70 13.45 0.34
N PRO A 32 -12.09 12.25 0.80
CA PRO A 32 -12.19 11.08 -0.06
C PRO A 32 -13.10 11.36 -1.25
N ARG A 33 -12.71 10.91 -2.45
CA ARG A 33 -13.59 11.02 -3.62
C ARG A 33 -14.87 10.24 -3.37
N SER A 34 -16.00 10.77 -3.84
CA SER A 34 -17.26 10.04 -3.85
C SER A 34 -17.08 8.73 -4.61
N ILE A 35 -17.43 7.62 -3.94
CA ILE A 35 -17.25 6.28 -4.48
C ILE A 35 -18.54 5.89 -5.20
N ARG A 36 -18.42 5.45 -6.45
CA ARG A 36 -19.59 4.93 -7.19
C ARG A 36 -20.22 3.77 -6.41
N PRO A 37 -21.57 3.69 -6.35
CA PRO A 37 -22.24 2.54 -5.77
C PRO A 37 -21.76 1.25 -6.44
N ALA A 38 -21.45 0.24 -5.61
CA ALA A 38 -21.18 -1.10 -6.10
C ALA A 38 -22.42 -1.96 -5.89
N HIS A 39 -22.65 -2.92 -6.77
CA HIS A 39 -23.80 -3.83 -6.71
C HIS A 39 -23.34 -5.30 -6.82
N GLY A 40 -24.22 -6.22 -6.45
CA GLY A 40 -23.98 -7.66 -6.56
C GLY A 40 -22.71 -8.11 -5.83
N VAL A 41 -21.92 -8.95 -6.49
CA VAL A 41 -20.68 -9.51 -5.93
C VAL A 41 -19.65 -8.41 -5.57
N PHE A 42 -19.58 -7.32 -6.32
CA PHE A 42 -18.65 -6.23 -6.02
C PHE A 42 -19.05 -5.43 -4.77
N ALA A 43 -20.35 -5.33 -4.49
CA ALA A 43 -20.82 -4.76 -3.22
C ALA A 43 -20.35 -5.61 -2.03
N LYS A 44 -20.48 -6.93 -2.14
CA LYS A 44 -20.01 -7.87 -1.12
C LYS A 44 -18.50 -7.80 -0.93
N TYR A 45 -17.74 -7.87 -2.01
CA TYR A 45 -16.28 -7.80 -1.96
C TYR A 45 -15.78 -6.49 -1.34
N ARG A 46 -16.32 -5.34 -1.77
CA ARG A 46 -15.95 -4.03 -1.21
C ARG A 46 -16.20 -3.96 0.29
N ALA A 47 -17.27 -4.59 0.77
CA ALA A 47 -17.63 -4.58 2.18
C ALA A 47 -16.75 -5.49 3.04
N SER A 48 -16.16 -6.55 2.47
CA SER A 48 -15.46 -7.58 3.26
C SER A 48 -13.95 -7.68 3.03
N VAL A 49 -13.40 -7.10 1.95
CA VAL A 49 -11.98 -7.26 1.62
C VAL A 49 -11.05 -6.56 2.61
N ALA A 50 -10.07 -7.30 3.12
CA ALA A 50 -8.98 -6.79 3.95
C ALA A 50 -7.86 -6.13 3.12
N SER A 51 -6.89 -5.50 3.79
CA SER A 51 -5.71 -4.94 3.11
C SER A 51 -4.93 -6.00 2.33
N ALA A 52 -4.31 -5.61 1.21
CA ALA A 52 -3.40 -6.48 0.46
C ALA A 52 -2.20 -6.94 1.30
N ALA A 53 -1.73 -6.12 2.25
CA ALA A 53 -0.69 -6.50 3.21
C ALA A 53 -1.14 -7.62 4.18
N GLN A 54 -2.45 -7.87 4.26
CA GLN A 54 -3.07 -8.95 5.02
C GLN A 54 -3.60 -10.06 4.09
N GLY A 55 -3.22 -10.04 2.80
CA GLY A 55 -3.60 -11.05 1.81
C GLY A 55 -4.94 -10.82 1.11
N ALA A 56 -5.59 -9.66 1.30
CA ALA A 56 -6.87 -9.32 0.67
C ALA A 56 -7.98 -10.38 0.88
N VAL A 57 -7.97 -11.04 2.03
CA VAL A 57 -8.98 -12.02 2.41
C VAL A 57 -10.35 -11.34 2.65
N THR A 58 -11.42 -12.11 2.56
CA THR A 58 -12.81 -11.63 2.71
C THR A 58 -13.53 -12.21 3.93
N ILE A 59 -12.75 -12.74 4.88
CA ILE A 59 -13.24 -13.25 6.17
C ILE A 59 -13.19 -12.15 7.24
N PRO A 60 -14.05 -12.22 8.27
CA PRO A 60 -13.91 -11.38 9.47
C PRO A 60 -12.56 -11.58 10.15
N ASP A 61 -12.07 -10.55 10.87
CA ASP A 61 -10.79 -10.55 11.59
C ASP A 61 -9.61 -11.09 10.77
N PRO A 62 -9.17 -10.33 9.75
CA PRO A 62 -8.07 -10.75 8.89
C PRO A 62 -6.76 -10.92 9.68
N PRO A 63 -5.83 -11.76 9.17
CA PRO A 63 -4.53 -11.95 9.80
C PRO A 63 -3.77 -10.62 9.91
N PRO A 64 -2.79 -10.51 10.82
CA PRO A 64 -1.97 -9.31 10.93
C PRO A 64 -1.21 -9.05 9.62
N VAL A 65 -0.77 -7.80 9.43
CA VAL A 65 0.02 -7.40 8.27
C VAL A 65 1.27 -8.28 8.14
N GLN A 66 1.41 -8.90 6.98
CA GLN A 66 2.56 -9.74 6.67
C GLN A 66 3.73 -8.82 6.37
N ARG A 67 4.71 -8.79 7.27
CA ARG A 67 5.99 -8.14 7.01
C ARG A 67 6.88 -9.17 6.34
N PRO A 68 7.56 -8.83 5.23
CA PRO A 68 8.59 -9.70 4.71
C PRO A 68 9.58 -10.05 5.82
N ALA A 69 9.95 -11.32 5.93
CA ALA A 69 11.08 -11.70 6.78
C ALA A 69 12.30 -10.85 6.39
N GLU A 70 13.11 -10.43 7.37
CA GLU A 70 14.40 -9.77 7.12
C GLU A 70 15.21 -10.66 6.18
N THR A 71 15.25 -10.28 4.90
CA THR A 71 16.11 -10.92 3.92
C THR A 71 17.53 -10.56 4.33
N LYS A 72 18.29 -11.52 4.89
CA LYS A 72 19.76 -11.45 4.88
C LYS A 72 20.17 -11.02 3.48
N ALA A 73 20.86 -9.89 3.40
CA ALA A 73 21.26 -9.21 2.17
C ALA A 73 21.59 -10.21 1.05
N HIS A 74 21.09 -9.94 -0.16
CA HIS A 74 21.60 -10.55 -1.39
C HIS A 74 23.06 -10.12 -1.61
N SER A 75 23.98 -10.60 -0.78
CA SER A 75 25.44 -10.48 -0.96
C SER A 75 25.98 -11.81 -1.48
N ALA A 76 25.57 -12.21 -2.68
CA ALA A 76 26.16 -13.35 -3.38
C ALA A 76 25.57 -13.43 -4.80
N ARG A 77 25.97 -12.52 -5.70
CA ARG A 77 25.93 -12.64 -7.18
C ARG A 77 26.33 -11.28 -7.80
N GLU A 78 27.53 -10.81 -7.48
CA GLU A 78 28.15 -9.71 -8.25
C GLU A 78 29.68 -9.91 -8.33
N ASP A 79 30.10 -11.17 -8.37
CA ASP A 79 31.47 -11.60 -8.72
C ASP A 79 31.34 -12.73 -9.77
N ALA A 80 31.18 -12.36 -11.04
CA ALA A 80 31.38 -13.22 -12.21
C ALA A 80 31.65 -12.37 -13.45
#